data_AF-A0A832J3Z1-F1
#
_entry.id   AF-A0A832J3Z1-F1
#
_cell.length_a   1.000
_cell.length_b   1.000
_cell.length_c   1.000
_cell.angle_alpha   90.00
_cell.angle_beta   90.00
_cell.angle_gamma   90.00
#
_symmetry.space_group_name_H-M   'P 1'
#
loop_
_entity.id
_entity.type
_entity.pdbx_description
1 polymer ?
#
loop_
_entity_poly.entity_id
_entity_poly.type
_entity_poly.pdbx_seq_one_letter_code
_entity_poly.pdbx_strand_id
1 'polypeptide(L)'
;MEDFGTSTVTGARLAYHFSEDFFAEASYGQATAGSTSFERLNGSVQLLTDAERELSYYNISFGFNILPGEAFVGSGLAFHTALYLVAGTGSTKFAGDKRHTLNMGFGYRFIFNDWLAGHLDARDHIFDIDLLGNNKTSHNLEVSTGLTLFF
;
A
#
# COMPACT_ATOMS: atom_id res chain seq x y z
N MET A 1 -9.50 -2.13 4.56
CA MET A 1 -9.83 -3.46 4.03
C MET A 1 -11.31 -3.47 3.72
N GLU A 2 -11.66 -3.83 2.49
CA GLU A 2 -13.05 -3.99 2.11
C GLU A 2 -13.74 -4.96 3.08
N ASP A 3 -14.96 -4.64 3.52
CA ASP A 3 -15.78 -5.42 4.46
C ASP A 3 -15.26 -5.56 5.92
N PHE A 4 -13.95 -5.34 6.19
CA PHE A 4 -13.32 -5.42 7.53
C PHE A 4 -12.96 -4.05 8.15
N GLY A 5 -13.27 -2.94 7.46
CA GLY A 5 -13.06 -1.57 7.95
C GLY A 5 -11.64 -1.04 7.73
N THR A 6 -11.27 -0.01 8.47
CA THR A 6 -9.96 0.63 8.38
C THR A 6 -8.99 0.02 9.38
N SER A 7 -7.82 -0.38 8.89
CA SER A 7 -6.73 -0.95 9.70
C SER A 7 -5.45 -0.17 9.43
N THR A 8 -4.63 -0.01 10.46
CA THR A 8 -3.28 0.54 10.31
C THR A 8 -2.38 -0.51 9.65
N VAL A 9 -1.65 -0.09 8.62
CA VAL A 9 -0.62 -0.90 7.96
C VAL A 9 0.76 -0.45 8.42
N THR A 10 1.66 -1.39 8.63
CA THR A 10 3.11 -1.12 8.82
C THR A 10 3.88 -1.97 7.83
N GLY A 11 4.93 -1.41 7.24
CA GLY A 11 5.66 -2.10 6.18
C GLY A 11 7.02 -1.50 5.90
N ALA A 12 7.73 -2.15 4.98
CA ALA A 12 9.01 -1.73 4.46
C ALA A 12 8.98 -1.73 2.94
N ARG A 13 9.76 -0.84 2.33
CA ARG A 13 9.89 -0.72 0.88
C ARG A 13 11.34 -0.56 0.49
N LEU A 14 11.70 -1.15 -0.64
CA LEU A 14 13.00 -1.01 -1.28
C LEU A 14 12.75 -0.57 -2.71
N ALA A 15 13.26 0.60 -3.08
CA ALA A 15 13.15 1.13 -4.43
C ALA A 15 14.54 1.20 -5.08
N TYR A 16 14.61 0.81 -6.34
CA TYR A 16 15.80 0.97 -7.18
C TYR A 16 15.45 1.85 -8.38
N HIS A 17 16.15 2.96 -8.51
CA HIS A 17 15.96 3.91 -9.60
C HIS A 17 16.89 3.56 -10.77
N PHE A 18 16.31 3.20 -11.91
CA PHE A 18 17.07 2.92 -13.14
C PHE A 18 17.38 4.22 -13.90
N SER A 19 16.48 5.20 -13.81
CA SER A 19 16.61 6.54 -14.38
C SER A 19 15.91 7.58 -13.50
N GLU A 20 15.96 8.83 -13.92
CA GLU A 20 15.19 9.92 -13.30
C GLU A 20 13.68 9.67 -13.35
N ASP A 21 13.21 8.98 -14.39
CA ASP A 21 11.79 8.72 -14.63
C ASP A 21 11.31 7.38 -14.08
N PHE A 22 12.18 6.36 -14.04
CA PHE A 22 11.76 4.98 -13.82
C PHE A 22 12.43 4.34 -12.62
N PHE A 23 11.63 3.62 -11.83
CA PHE A 23 12.11 2.84 -10.70
C PHE A 23 11.36 1.51 -10.58
N ALA A 24 11.98 0.53 -9.93
CA ALA A 24 11.31 -0.66 -9.44
C ALA A 24 11.21 -0.58 -7.93
N GLU A 25 10.14 -1.13 -7.38
CA GLU A 25 9.93 -1.17 -5.94
C GLU A 25 9.52 -2.57 -5.50
N ALA A 26 10.15 -3.07 -4.44
CA ALA A 26 9.66 -4.19 -3.65
C ALA A 26 9.03 -3.63 -2.37
N SER A 27 7.83 -4.08 -2.05
CA SER A 27 7.13 -3.68 -0.82
C SER A 27 6.65 -4.89 -0.03
N TYR A 28 6.68 -4.76 1.29
CA TYR A 28 6.11 -5.72 2.22
C TYR A 28 5.32 -4.97 3.29
N GLY A 29 4.09 -5.39 3.55
CA GLY A 29 3.21 -4.76 4.53
C GLY A 29 2.44 -5.78 5.35
N GLN A 30 2.12 -5.39 6.58
CA GLN A 30 1.28 -6.13 7.51
C GLN A 30 0.21 -5.22 8.09
N ALA A 31 -1.01 -5.74 8.26
CA ALA A 31 -2.12 -5.06 8.89
C ALA A 31 -3.06 -6.08 9.54
N THR A 32 -3.61 -5.77 10.71
CA THR A 32 -4.60 -6.63 11.38
C THR A 32 -6.02 -6.16 11.04
N ALA A 33 -6.84 -7.03 10.47
CA ALA A 33 -8.21 -6.72 10.04
C ALA A 33 -9.18 -6.53 11.22
N GLY A 34 -9.99 -5.48 11.16
CA GLY A 34 -11.07 -5.22 12.11
C GLY A 34 -12.25 -6.18 11.96
N SER A 35 -13.26 -6.08 12.83
CA SER A 35 -14.49 -6.89 12.72
C SER A 35 -15.37 -6.41 11.57
N THR A 36 -15.97 -7.35 10.84
CA THR A 36 -16.91 -7.01 9.76
C THR A 36 -18.21 -6.43 10.32
N SER A 37 -18.95 -5.70 9.49
CA SER A 37 -20.30 -5.23 9.85
C SER A 37 -21.26 -6.37 10.20
N PHE A 38 -21.09 -7.54 9.58
CA PHE A 38 -21.89 -8.73 9.87
C PHE A 38 -21.60 -9.29 11.28
N GLU A 39 -20.33 -9.41 11.65
CA GLU A 39 -19.91 -9.85 13.00
C GLU A 39 -20.40 -8.88 14.08
N ARG A 40 -20.33 -7.56 13.82
CA ARG A 40 -20.81 -6.53 14.75
C ARG A 40 -22.32 -6.57 14.97
N LEU A 41 -23.10 -6.90 13.93
CA LEU A 41 -24.57 -6.92 14.00
C LEU A 41 -25.12 -8.22 14.60
N ASN A 42 -24.44 -9.36 14.41
CA ASN A 42 -24.90 -10.66 14.91
C ASN A 42 -24.28 -11.09 16.23
N GLY A 43 -23.22 -10.43 16.73
CA GLY A 43 -22.67 -10.51 18.10
C GLY A 43 -22.10 -11.87 18.57
N SER A 44 -22.48 -12.98 17.92
CA SER A 44 -22.17 -14.36 18.30
C SER A 44 -21.54 -15.19 17.17
N VAL A 45 -21.36 -14.59 15.98
CA VAL A 45 -20.73 -15.24 14.83
C VAL A 45 -19.44 -14.51 14.52
N GLN A 46 -18.31 -15.18 14.73
CA GLN A 46 -17.01 -14.77 14.21
C GLN A 46 -16.80 -15.49 12.87
N LEU A 47 -16.49 -14.72 11.83
CA LEU A 47 -16.20 -15.22 10.49
C LEU A 47 -14.74 -15.63 10.33
N LEU A 48 -13.83 -14.97 11.06
CA LEU A 48 -12.38 -15.25 11.04
C LEU A 48 -11.84 -15.36 12.47
N THR A 49 -10.93 -16.33 12.67
CA THR A 49 -10.10 -16.42 13.86
C THR A 49 -9.10 -15.26 13.95
N ASP A 50 -8.53 -15.02 15.13
CA ASP A 50 -7.52 -13.97 15.32
C ASP A 50 -6.31 -14.11 14.38
N ALA A 51 -5.90 -15.34 14.08
CA ALA A 51 -4.80 -15.62 13.16
C ALA A 51 -5.17 -15.36 11.68
N GLU A 52 -6.44 -15.49 11.33
CA GLU A 52 -6.94 -15.26 9.97
C GLU A 52 -7.19 -13.77 9.68
N ARG A 53 -7.23 -12.93 10.72
CA ARG A 53 -7.32 -11.48 10.63
C ARG A 53 -6.01 -10.80 10.26
N GLU A 54 -4.89 -11.50 10.40
CA GLU A 54 -3.58 -11.01 9.99
C GLU A 54 -3.47 -10.97 8.46
N LEU A 55 -3.48 -9.75 7.92
CA LEU A 55 -3.19 -9.50 6.50
C LEU A 55 -1.72 -9.21 6.34
N SER A 56 -1.08 -9.90 5.40
CA SER A 56 0.26 -9.55 4.94
C SER A 56 0.32 -9.58 3.42
N TYR A 57 1.11 -8.69 2.85
CA TYR A 57 1.33 -8.67 1.40
C TYR A 57 2.79 -8.46 1.08
N TYR A 58 3.19 -8.97 -0.09
CA TYR A 58 4.44 -8.58 -0.73
C TYR A 58 4.16 -8.26 -2.19
N ASN A 59 4.75 -7.18 -2.70
CA ASN A 59 4.57 -6.76 -4.08
C ASN A 59 5.89 -6.39 -4.74
N ILE A 60 5.93 -6.57 -6.05
CA ILE A 60 6.94 -6.00 -6.94
C ILE A 60 6.21 -5.07 -7.91
N SER A 61 6.65 -3.82 -7.96
CA SER A 61 6.00 -2.78 -8.75
C SER A 61 7.01 -2.04 -9.61
N PHE A 62 6.54 -1.59 -10.77
CA PHE A 62 7.21 -0.61 -11.58
C PHE A 62 6.64 0.78 -11.29
N GLY A 63 7.52 1.76 -11.19
CA GLY A 63 7.20 3.14 -10.89
C GLY A 63 7.64 4.09 -12.00
N PHE A 64 6.81 5.10 -12.25
CA PHE A 64 7.04 6.14 -13.24
C PHE A 64 6.82 7.52 -12.64
N ASN A 65 7.86 8.34 -12.57
CA ASN A 65 7.79 9.74 -12.15
C ASN A 65 7.19 10.56 -13.30
N ILE A 66 5.99 11.11 -13.07
CA ILE A 66 5.21 11.81 -14.11
C ILE A 66 5.37 13.33 -14.05
N LEU A 67 5.61 13.88 -12.86
CA LEU A 67 5.77 15.31 -12.66
C LEU A 67 6.91 15.56 -11.68
N PRO A 68 8.13 15.84 -12.17
CA PRO A 68 9.16 16.47 -11.36
C PRO A 68 8.71 17.90 -11.05
N GLY A 69 8.87 18.33 -9.80
CA GLY A 69 8.44 19.66 -9.37
C GLY A 69 9.22 20.14 -8.17
N GLU A 70 9.07 21.43 -7.86
CA GLU A 70 9.63 22.03 -6.67
C GLU A 70 8.48 22.52 -5.79
N ALA A 71 8.46 22.06 -4.54
CA ALA A 71 7.53 22.57 -3.55
C ALA A 71 8.23 23.64 -2.71
N PHE A 72 7.66 24.85 -2.69
CA PHE A 72 8.15 25.95 -1.88
C PHE A 72 7.35 26.02 -0.58
N VAL A 73 8.02 25.79 0.55
CA VAL A 73 7.42 25.95 1.89
C VAL A 73 7.91 27.26 2.48
N GLY A 74 7.03 28.27 2.48
CA GLY A 74 7.37 29.62 2.95
C GLY A 74 8.28 30.39 1.99
N SER A 75 9.08 31.32 2.52
CA SER A 75 9.89 32.26 1.73
C SER A 75 11.33 31.79 1.45
N GLY A 76 11.71 30.54 1.78
CA GLY A 76 13.11 30.10 1.65
C GLY A 76 13.40 28.61 1.60
N LEU A 77 12.41 27.71 1.68
CA LEU A 77 12.64 26.26 1.55
C LEU A 77 12.05 25.77 0.23
N ALA A 78 12.93 25.36 -0.69
CA ALA A 78 12.57 24.67 -1.92
C ALA A 78 12.90 23.19 -1.75
N PHE A 79 11.90 22.32 -1.85
CA PHE A 79 12.07 20.88 -1.82
C PHE A 79 11.86 20.30 -3.21
N HIS A 80 12.74 19.41 -3.63
CA HIS A 80 12.51 18.63 -4.84
C HIS A 80 11.38 17.63 -4.56
N THR A 81 10.39 17.60 -5.45
CA THR A 81 9.23 16.72 -5.33
C THR A 81 9.00 15.96 -6.61
N ALA A 82 8.42 14.77 -6.48
CA ALA A 82 8.06 13.96 -7.63
C ALA A 82 6.68 13.34 -7.39
N LEU A 83 5.75 13.57 -8.31
CA LEU A 83 4.53 12.77 -8.41
C LEU A 83 4.84 11.56 -9.28
N TYR A 84 4.49 10.38 -8.79
CA TYR A 84 4.74 9.13 -9.48
C TYR A 84 3.51 8.22 -9.50
N LEU A 85 3.45 7.39 -10.53
CA LEU A 85 2.52 6.27 -10.63
C LEU A 85 3.26 4.97 -10.32
N VAL A 86 2.56 4.01 -9.75
CA VAL A 86 3.06 2.64 -9.54
C VAL A 86 2.04 1.64 -10.04
N ALA A 87 2.53 0.56 -10.65
CA ALA A 87 1.72 -0.60 -10.99
C ALA A 87 2.57 -1.86 -10.87
N GLY A 88 1.98 -2.94 -10.38
CA GLY A 88 2.71 -4.14 -10.07
C GLY A 88 1.84 -5.33 -9.76
N THR A 89 2.52 -6.39 -9.33
CA THR A 89 1.88 -7.62 -8.90
C THR A 89 2.59 -8.19 -7.68
N GLY A 90 1.89 -9.03 -6.95
CA GLY A 90 2.34 -9.57 -5.70
C GLY A 90 1.43 -10.67 -5.19
N SER A 91 1.49 -10.87 -3.89
CA SER A 91 0.58 -11.78 -3.22
C SER A 91 0.19 -11.25 -1.86
N THR A 92 -1.10 -11.39 -1.56
CA THR A 92 -1.70 -11.05 -0.27
C THR A 92 -2.13 -12.34 0.42
N LYS A 93 -1.70 -12.52 1.67
CA LYS A 93 -2.21 -13.54 2.57
C LYS A 93 -3.24 -12.90 3.48
N PHE A 94 -4.45 -13.43 3.47
CA PHE A 94 -5.56 -12.95 4.31
C PHE A 94 -6.59 -14.07 4.47
N ALA A 95 -7.28 -14.15 5.61
CA ALA A 95 -8.31 -15.17 5.85
C ALA A 95 -7.80 -16.61 5.59
N GLY A 96 -6.60 -16.93 6.06
CA GLY A 96 -5.99 -18.27 5.92
C GLY A 96 -5.34 -18.57 4.56
N ASP A 97 -5.78 -17.93 3.48
CA ASP A 97 -5.28 -18.22 2.12
C ASP A 97 -4.33 -17.16 1.57
N LYS A 98 -3.56 -17.57 0.58
CA LYS A 98 -2.65 -16.74 -0.19
C LYS A 98 -3.20 -16.53 -1.59
N ARG A 99 -3.31 -15.27 -1.99
CA ARG A 99 -3.94 -14.83 -3.25
C ARG A 99 -2.96 -14.03 -4.09
N HIS A 100 -3.08 -14.15 -5.41
CA HIS A 100 -2.39 -13.25 -6.33
C HIS A 100 -3.04 -11.87 -6.25
N THR A 101 -2.21 -10.82 -6.25
CA THR A 101 -2.67 -9.45 -6.05
C THR A 101 -2.06 -8.55 -7.09
N LEU A 102 -2.90 -7.79 -7.80
CA LEU A 102 -2.46 -6.66 -8.60
C LEU A 102 -2.43 -5.43 -7.70
N ASN A 103 -1.38 -4.61 -7.81
CA ASN A 103 -1.37 -3.31 -7.16
C ASN A 103 -1.22 -2.21 -8.20
N MET A 104 -1.90 -1.10 -7.96
CA MET A 104 -1.73 0.12 -8.72
C MET A 104 -1.97 1.33 -7.82
N GLY A 105 -1.33 2.44 -8.12
CA GLY A 105 -1.46 3.62 -7.29
C GLY A 105 -0.64 4.79 -7.77
N PHE A 106 -0.61 5.80 -6.94
CA PHE A 106 0.23 6.97 -7.13
C PHE A 106 0.81 7.37 -5.79
N GLY A 107 1.92 8.09 -5.84
CA GLY A 107 2.51 8.65 -4.65
C GLY A 107 3.19 9.96 -4.95
N TYR A 108 3.41 10.71 -3.88
CA TYR A 108 4.07 12.00 -3.91
C TYR A 108 5.27 11.96 -2.98
N ARG A 109 6.43 12.25 -3.56
CA ARG A 109 7.73 12.23 -2.89
C ARG A 109 8.16 13.64 -2.56
N PHE A 110 8.65 13.83 -1.34
CA PHE A 110 9.27 15.06 -0.86
C PHE A 110 10.72 14.78 -0.48
N ILE A 111 11.67 15.31 -1.21
CA ILE A 111 13.10 15.14 -0.91
C ILE A 111 13.51 16.27 0.02
N PHE A 112 13.79 15.93 1.28
CA PHE A 112 14.18 16.92 2.30
C PHE A 112 15.64 17.33 2.14
N ASN A 113 16.50 16.37 1.78
CA ASN A 113 17.92 16.53 1.53
C ASN A 113 18.43 15.27 0.79
N ASP A 114 19.72 15.26 0.42
CA ASP A 114 20.31 14.26 -0.49
C ASP A 114 20.16 12.79 -0.03
N TRP A 115 19.83 12.56 1.24
CA TRP A 115 19.74 11.23 1.83
C TRP A 115 18.37 10.90 2.46
N LEU A 116 17.44 11.85 2.58
CA LEU A 116 16.12 11.62 3.22
C LEU A 116 14.98 12.15 2.35
N ALA A 117 13.98 11.29 2.12
CA ALA A 117 12.70 11.68 1.56
C ALA A 117 11.50 11.23 2.39
N GLY A 118 10.44 12.00 2.30
CA GLY A 118 9.10 11.65 2.74
C GLY A 118 8.25 11.17 1.56
N HIS A 119 7.34 10.26 1.85
CA HIS A 119 6.40 9.71 0.89
C HIS A 119 4.97 9.81 1.40
N LEU A 120 4.06 10.12 0.50
CA LEU A 120 2.62 9.96 0.66
C LEU A 120 2.14 9.09 -0.51
N ASP A 121 1.57 7.93 -0.22
CA ASP A 121 1.12 6.99 -1.25
C ASP A 121 -0.36 6.67 -1.08
N ALA A 122 -1.03 6.49 -2.22
CA ALA A 122 -2.34 5.88 -2.31
C ALA A 122 -2.25 4.70 -3.29
N ARG A 123 -2.58 3.50 -2.81
CA ARG A 123 -2.48 2.25 -3.58
C ARG A 123 -3.76 1.45 -3.45
N ASP A 124 -4.19 0.85 -4.55
CA ASP A 124 -5.25 -0.15 -4.56
C ASP A 124 -4.62 -1.54 -4.72
N HIS A 125 -4.97 -2.45 -3.82
CA HIS A 125 -4.62 -3.87 -3.89
C HIS A 125 -5.84 -4.66 -4.32
N ILE A 126 -5.79 -5.20 -5.53
CA ILE A 126 -6.88 -5.87 -6.20
C ILE A 126 -6.61 -7.37 -6.20
N PHE A 127 -7.49 -8.14 -5.58
CA PHE A 127 -7.39 -9.60 -5.55
C PHE A 127 -8.75 -10.26 -5.38
N ASP A 128 -8.89 -11.48 -5.89
CA ASP A 128 -10.13 -12.25 -5.77
C ASP A 128 -10.16 -13.02 -4.44
N ILE A 129 -11.27 -12.87 -3.70
CA ILE A 129 -11.51 -13.54 -2.42
C ILE A 129 -12.80 -14.36 -2.49
N ASP A 130 -12.76 -15.54 -1.90
CA ASP A 130 -13.92 -16.39 -1.68
C ASP A 130 -14.02 -16.70 -0.18
N LEU A 131 -14.98 -16.05 0.50
CA LEU A 131 -15.24 -16.26 1.94
C LEU A 131 -16.53 -17.04 2.20
N LEU A 132 -17.44 -17.11 1.23
CA LEU A 132 -18.81 -17.64 1.40
C LEU A 132 -19.25 -18.55 0.24
N GLY A 133 -18.32 -19.09 -0.55
CA GLY A 133 -18.59 -19.88 -1.76
C GLY A 133 -18.93 -19.03 -2.99
N ASN A 134 -18.61 -17.74 -2.97
CA ASN A 134 -18.80 -16.81 -4.08
C ASN A 134 -17.51 -16.04 -4.31
N ASN A 135 -16.98 -16.13 -5.54
CA ASN A 135 -15.80 -15.39 -5.93
C ASN A 135 -16.13 -13.89 -6.06
N LYS A 136 -15.46 -13.05 -5.29
CA LYS A 136 -15.61 -11.59 -5.31
C LYS A 136 -14.24 -10.94 -5.51
N THR A 137 -14.13 -10.04 -6.48
CA THR A 137 -12.95 -9.18 -6.61
C THR A 137 -12.98 -8.13 -5.52
N SER A 138 -11.95 -8.10 -4.69
CA SER A 138 -11.82 -7.15 -3.58
C SER A 138 -10.84 -6.03 -3.91
N HIS A 139 -11.18 -4.81 -3.49
CA HIS A 139 -10.38 -3.60 -3.62
C HIS A 139 -9.95 -3.10 -2.24
N ASN A 140 -8.66 -3.24 -1.95
CA ASN A 140 -8.06 -2.80 -0.70
C ASN A 140 -7.24 -1.52 -0.92
N LEU A 141 -7.94 -0.40 -0.79
CA LEU A 141 -7.34 0.93 -0.75
C LEU A 141 -6.45 1.10 0.49
N GLU A 142 -5.20 1.42 0.25
CA GLU A 142 -4.19 1.77 1.23
C GLU A 142 -3.77 3.23 1.01
N VAL A 143 -3.82 4.02 2.08
CA VAL A 143 -3.14 5.31 2.15
C VAL A 143 -2.03 5.17 3.18
N SER A 144 -0.82 5.54 2.79
CA SER A 144 0.35 5.40 3.64
C SER A 144 1.25 6.63 3.55
N THR A 145 1.99 6.85 4.63
CA THR A 145 3.07 7.82 4.69
C THR A 145 4.32 7.14 5.23
N GLY A 146 5.48 7.55 4.76
CA GLY A 146 6.74 6.91 5.15
C GLY A 146 7.94 7.81 4.91
N LEU A 147 9.07 7.39 5.49
CA LEU A 147 10.37 7.99 5.27
C LEU A 147 11.26 6.98 4.55
N THR A 148 12.04 7.47 3.59
CA THR A 148 12.99 6.69 2.79
C THR A 148 14.37 7.30 2.92
N LEU A 149 15.39 6.44 3.03
CA LEU A 149 16.79 6.84 3.01
C LEU A 149 17.40 6.52 1.64
N PHE A 150 18.10 7.48 1.04
CA PHE A 150 18.90 7.27 -0.18
C PHE A 150 20.35 6.97 0.20
N PHE A 151 20.96 6.05 -0.55
CA PHE A 151 22.35 5.63 -0.39
C PHE A 151 22.99 5.38 -1.76
#